data_AF-A0A0U0R2A6-F1
#
_entry.id   AF-A0A0U0R2A6-F1
#
_cell.length_a   1.000
_cell.length_b   1.000
_cell.length_c   1.000
_cell.angle_alpha   90.00
_cell.angle_beta   90.00
_cell.angle_gamma   90.00
#
_symmetry.space_group_name_H-M   'P 1'
#
loop_
_entity.id
_entity.type
_entity.pdbx_description
1 polymer ?
#
loop_
_entity_poly.entity_id
_entity_poly.type
_entity_poly.pdbx_seq_one_letter_code
_entity_poly.pdbx_strand_id
1 'polypeptide(L)'
;MDALITGFAEHATQVGTKHDATHFQASIVQLTANTMRVYGANNFPASVLSAVGVDRPPSQRFTDKAYIEIGTTAADLAKSPDFSAADADIVYLSCASEAAAERAAVILDSDPWRKLSANRDNRVFVVNDQVWQTGEGMVAARGIVDDLRWVDAPIN
;
A
#
# COMPACT_ATOMS: atom_id res chain seq x y z
N MET A 1 5.89 5.73 -28.56
CA MET A 1 5.07 5.33 -27.39
C MET A 1 5.52 3.97 -26.87
N ASP A 2 5.68 2.97 -27.74
CA ASP A 2 6.08 1.60 -27.36
C ASP A 2 7.40 1.50 -26.59
N ALA A 3 8.46 2.20 -26.99
CA ALA A 3 9.76 2.13 -26.30
C ALA A 3 9.73 2.60 -24.82
N LEU A 4 8.80 3.49 -24.44
CA LEU A 4 8.66 3.95 -23.06
C LEU A 4 7.92 2.94 -22.20
N ILE A 5 6.94 2.24 -22.78
CA ILE A 5 6.18 1.17 -22.14
C ILE A 5 7.08 -0.06 -21.99
N THR A 6 7.86 -0.41 -23.03
CA THR A 6 8.85 -1.49 -22.97
C THR A 6 9.94 -1.18 -21.95
N GLY A 7 10.49 0.04 -21.92
CA GLY A 7 11.50 0.41 -20.93
C GLY A 7 10.97 0.43 -19.49
N PHE A 8 9.69 0.78 -19.28
CA PHE A 8 9.04 0.65 -17.98
C PHE A 8 8.82 -0.82 -17.59
N ALA A 9 8.33 -1.64 -18.51
CA ALA A 9 8.12 -3.07 -18.28
C ALA A 9 9.44 -3.81 -18.01
N GLU A 10 10.50 -3.49 -18.74
CA GLU A 10 11.85 -4.03 -18.50
C GLU A 10 12.38 -3.59 -17.14
N HIS A 11 12.24 -2.31 -16.77
CA HIS A 11 12.68 -1.83 -15.46
C HIS A 11 11.87 -2.44 -14.32
N ALA A 12 10.54 -2.52 -14.44
CA ALA A 12 9.65 -3.17 -13.49
C ALA A 12 9.98 -4.66 -13.33
N THR A 13 10.22 -5.36 -14.44
CA THR A 13 10.66 -6.76 -14.43
C THR A 13 12.03 -6.91 -13.79
N GLN A 14 12.96 -5.98 -14.05
CA GLN A 14 14.31 -6.03 -13.51
C GLN A 14 14.34 -5.74 -12.00
N VAL A 15 13.48 -4.85 -11.51
CA VAL A 15 13.21 -4.63 -10.08
C VAL A 15 12.58 -5.90 -9.48
N GLY A 16 11.51 -6.44 -10.07
CA GLY A 16 10.85 -7.64 -9.57
C GLY A 16 11.78 -8.88 -9.49
N THR A 17 12.64 -9.05 -10.50
CA THR A 17 13.60 -10.18 -10.59
C THR A 17 14.79 -10.01 -9.66
N LYS A 18 15.23 -8.77 -9.38
CA LYS A 18 16.34 -8.51 -8.45
C LYS A 18 15.94 -8.61 -6.98
N HIS A 19 14.64 -8.51 -6.66
CA HIS A 19 14.14 -8.32 -5.30
C HIS A 19 13.17 -9.42 -4.83
N ASP A 20 13.16 -10.59 -5.49
CA ASP A 20 12.30 -11.74 -5.16
C ASP A 20 10.81 -11.37 -4.95
N ALA A 21 10.35 -10.36 -5.70
CA ALA A 21 9.08 -9.68 -5.50
C ALA A 21 7.86 -10.61 -5.65
N THR A 22 8.04 -11.72 -6.36
CA THR A 22 7.04 -12.79 -6.55
C THR A 22 6.66 -13.50 -5.26
N HIS A 23 7.45 -13.36 -4.18
CA HIS A 23 7.16 -13.95 -2.87
C HIS A 23 6.51 -12.97 -1.88
N PHE A 24 6.39 -11.69 -2.22
CA PHE A 24 5.85 -10.67 -1.32
C PHE A 24 4.48 -10.17 -1.76
N GLN A 25 3.59 -10.05 -0.79
CA GLN A 25 2.28 -9.43 -0.94
C GLN A 25 2.32 -8.00 -0.44
N ALA A 26 1.91 -7.05 -1.28
CA ALA A 26 1.79 -5.65 -0.91
C ALA A 26 0.33 -5.27 -0.68
N SER A 27 0.08 -4.64 0.47
CA SER A 27 -1.17 -4.00 0.86
C SER A 27 -1.13 -2.51 0.50
N ILE A 28 -2.25 -1.96 0.05
CA ILE A 28 -2.42 -0.52 -0.22
C ILE A 28 -3.52 0.00 0.68
N VAL A 29 -3.15 0.98 1.50
CA VAL A 29 -4.02 1.56 2.52
C VAL A 29 -3.96 3.08 2.43
N GLN A 30 -5.11 3.74 2.57
CA GLN A 30 -5.20 5.19 2.71
C GLN A 30 -5.88 5.54 4.03
N LEU A 31 -5.27 6.40 4.84
CA LEU A 31 -5.93 7.02 5.98
C LEU A 31 -6.70 8.26 5.53
N THR A 32 -7.94 8.37 5.98
CA THR A 32 -8.75 9.57 5.91
C THR A 32 -8.86 10.20 7.30
N ALA A 33 -9.62 11.29 7.43
CA ALA A 33 -9.84 11.92 8.73
C ALA A 33 -10.45 10.97 9.77
N ASN A 34 -11.30 10.03 9.32
CA ASN A 34 -12.14 9.22 10.22
C ASN A 34 -12.10 7.71 9.91
N THR A 35 -11.56 7.32 8.75
CA THR A 35 -11.56 5.93 8.29
C THR A 35 -10.20 5.54 7.73
N MET A 36 -9.97 4.24 7.66
CA MET A 36 -8.92 3.61 6.89
C MET A 36 -9.56 2.92 5.68
N ARG A 37 -9.06 3.23 4.50
CA ARG A 37 -9.44 2.59 3.24
C ARG A 37 -8.43 1.54 2.87
N VAL A 38 -8.89 0.32 2.65
CA VAL A 38 -8.07 -0.79 2.17
C VAL A 38 -8.48 -1.07 0.73
N TYR A 39 -7.55 -0.90 -0.22
CA TYR A 39 -7.86 -0.93 -1.65
C TYR A 39 -7.90 -2.35 -2.21
N GLY A 40 -8.83 -2.57 -3.15
CA GLY A 40 -8.92 -3.82 -3.92
C GLY A 40 -7.86 -3.93 -5.01
N ALA A 41 -8.13 -4.78 -6.00
CA ALA A 41 -7.20 -5.04 -7.11
C ALA A 41 -7.47 -4.21 -8.37
N ASN A 42 -8.64 -3.56 -8.47
CA ASN A 42 -9.03 -2.80 -9.67
C ASN A 42 -8.76 -1.30 -9.51
N ASN A 43 -7.49 -0.91 -9.45
CA ASN A 43 -7.04 0.47 -9.39
C ASN A 43 -5.64 0.63 -10.01
N PHE A 44 -5.24 1.88 -10.25
CA PHE A 44 -3.96 2.20 -10.89
C PHE A 44 -2.74 1.65 -10.13
N PRO A 45 -2.60 1.86 -8.80
CA PRO A 45 -1.50 1.26 -8.05
C PRO A 45 -1.45 -0.27 -8.12
N ALA A 46 -2.60 -0.95 -8.02
CA ALA A 46 -2.67 -2.40 -8.12
C ALA A 46 -2.20 -2.89 -9.51
N SER A 47 -2.48 -2.14 -10.57
CA SER A 47 -1.98 -2.44 -11.92
C SER A 47 -0.46 -2.26 -12.02
N VAL A 48 0.10 -1.24 -11.36
CA VAL A 48 1.55 -1.03 -11.31
C VAL A 48 2.26 -2.12 -10.49
N LEU A 49 1.72 -2.49 -9.32
CA LEU A 49 2.23 -3.60 -8.51
C LEU A 49 2.25 -4.92 -9.31
N SER A 50 1.16 -5.22 -10.01
CA SER A 50 1.07 -6.40 -10.86
C SER A 50 2.08 -6.37 -12.01
N ALA A 51 2.36 -5.21 -12.60
CA ALA A 51 3.38 -5.07 -13.65
C ALA A 51 4.82 -5.29 -13.15
N VAL A 52 5.06 -5.07 -11.85
CA VAL A 52 6.35 -5.33 -11.17
C VAL A 52 6.44 -6.77 -10.65
N GLY A 53 5.31 -7.50 -10.66
CA GLY A 53 5.23 -8.87 -10.16
C GLY A 53 4.99 -8.99 -8.65
N VAL A 54 4.56 -7.91 -8.00
CA VAL A 54 4.18 -7.90 -6.58
C VAL A 54 2.71 -8.29 -6.45
N ASP A 55 2.46 -9.33 -5.67
CA ASP A 55 1.11 -9.85 -5.47
C ASP A 55 0.32 -9.00 -4.47
N ARG A 56 -1.01 -9.08 -4.54
CA ARG A 56 -1.91 -8.50 -3.52
C ARG A 56 -2.25 -9.55 -2.48
N PRO A 57 -2.45 -9.20 -1.20
CA PRO A 57 -2.93 -10.16 -0.21
C PRO A 57 -4.36 -10.62 -0.55
N PRO A 58 -4.78 -11.86 -0.19
CA PRO A 58 -6.12 -12.36 -0.49
C PRO A 58 -7.25 -11.41 -0.07
N SER A 59 -7.09 -10.71 1.05
CA SER A 59 -8.01 -9.69 1.56
C SER A 59 -8.21 -8.48 0.63
N GLN A 60 -7.32 -8.26 -0.34
CA GLN A 60 -7.30 -7.12 -1.27
C GLN A 60 -7.41 -7.53 -2.74
N ARG A 61 -7.70 -8.80 -3.03
CA ARG A 61 -7.94 -9.30 -4.40
C ARG A 61 -9.36 -9.07 -4.90
N PHE A 62 -10.19 -8.39 -4.11
CA PHE A 62 -11.57 -8.09 -4.49
C PHE A 62 -11.63 -7.03 -5.60
N THR A 63 -12.67 -7.13 -6.42
CA THR A 63 -12.91 -6.27 -7.60
C THR A 63 -14.34 -5.74 -7.70
N ASP A 64 -15.21 -6.13 -6.75
CA ASP A 64 -16.60 -5.68 -6.64
C ASP A 64 -16.72 -4.21 -6.22
N LYS A 65 -15.70 -3.68 -5.55
CA LYS A 65 -15.59 -2.30 -5.08
C LYS A 65 -14.14 -1.84 -5.11
N ALA A 66 -13.93 -0.52 -5.11
CA ALA A 66 -12.59 0.07 -5.15
C ALA A 66 -11.81 -0.16 -3.84
N TYR A 67 -12.49 -0.07 -2.70
CA TYR A 67 -11.92 -0.25 -1.36
C TYR A 67 -12.98 -0.65 -0.33
N ILE A 68 -12.53 -1.15 0.82
CA ILE A 68 -13.34 -1.25 2.04
C ILE A 68 -12.95 -0.13 3.01
N GLU A 69 -13.89 0.35 3.81
CA GLU A 69 -13.64 1.35 4.85
C GLU A 69 -13.77 0.74 6.24
N ILE A 70 -12.81 1.07 7.11
CA ILE A 70 -12.78 0.67 8.51
C ILE A 70 -12.69 1.94 9.36
N GLY A 71 -13.52 2.08 10.39
CA GLY A 71 -13.52 3.27 11.25
C GLY A 71 -12.23 3.39 12.08
N THR A 72 -11.67 4.61 12.15
CA THR A 72 -10.43 4.93 12.89
C THR A 72 -10.62 6.10 13.85
N THR A 73 -11.86 6.44 14.21
CA THR A 73 -12.11 7.42 15.26
C THR A 73 -11.65 6.87 16.62
N ALA A 74 -11.47 7.75 17.62
CA ALA A 74 -11.09 7.31 18.95
C ALA A 74 -12.12 6.31 19.55
N ALA A 75 -13.41 6.51 19.24
CA ALA A 75 -14.48 5.62 19.67
C ALA A 75 -14.44 4.26 18.94
N ASP A 76 -13.97 4.24 17.68
CA ASP A 76 -13.77 2.99 16.95
C ASP A 76 -12.58 2.25 17.53
N LEU A 77 -11.42 2.90 17.66
CA LEU A 77 -10.20 2.30 18.21
C LEU A 77 -10.42 1.71 19.62
N ALA A 78 -11.22 2.36 20.46
CA ALA A 78 -11.60 1.84 21.78
C ALA A 78 -12.34 0.49 21.72
N LYS A 79 -12.98 0.16 20.60
CA LYS A 79 -13.64 -1.13 20.35
C LYS A 79 -12.69 -2.17 19.73
N SER A 80 -11.42 -1.83 19.51
CA SER A 80 -10.42 -2.70 18.87
C SER A 80 -10.90 -3.24 17.51
N PRO A 81 -11.07 -2.37 16.49
CA PRO A 81 -11.52 -2.79 15.16
C PRO A 81 -10.54 -3.78 14.55
N ASP A 82 -11.04 -4.67 13.69
CA ASP A 82 -10.18 -5.61 12.98
C ASP A 82 -9.52 -4.92 11.78
N PHE A 83 -8.18 -4.82 11.81
CA PHE A 83 -7.36 -4.28 10.73
C PHE A 83 -6.71 -5.38 9.88
N SER A 84 -7.03 -6.66 10.09
CA SER A 84 -6.44 -7.80 9.36
C SER A 84 -6.54 -7.68 7.84
N ALA A 85 -7.55 -7.00 7.32
CA ALA A 85 -7.69 -6.77 5.88
C ALA A 85 -6.56 -5.89 5.29
N ALA A 86 -5.96 -5.03 6.12
CA ALA A 86 -4.82 -4.20 5.76
C ALA A 86 -3.46 -4.94 5.87
N ASP A 87 -3.41 -6.13 6.49
CA ASP A 87 -2.16 -6.87 6.66
C ASP A 87 -1.64 -7.49 5.36
N ALA A 88 -0.33 -7.52 5.22
CA ALA A 88 0.41 -8.18 4.15
C ALA A 88 1.89 -8.28 4.54
N ASP A 89 2.75 -8.72 3.61
CA ASP A 89 4.20 -8.65 3.82
C ASP A 89 4.71 -7.20 3.88
N ILE A 90 4.10 -6.32 3.07
CA ILE A 90 4.42 -4.89 3.02
C ILE A 90 3.12 -4.09 2.99
N VAL A 91 3.06 -3.00 3.75
CA VAL A 91 1.94 -2.05 3.71
C VAL A 91 2.41 -0.70 3.18
N TYR A 92 1.85 -0.29 2.05
CA TYR A 92 1.98 1.08 1.55
C TYR A 92 0.81 1.92 2.07
N LEU A 93 1.12 2.89 2.91
CA LEU A 93 0.17 3.74 3.61
C LEU A 93 0.21 5.17 3.06
N SER A 94 -0.89 5.69 2.56
CA SER A 94 -1.03 7.10 2.21
C SER A 94 -2.00 7.84 3.13
N CYS A 95 -1.93 9.17 3.17
CA CYS A 95 -2.84 10.01 3.96
C CYS A 95 -3.58 10.98 3.02
N ALA A 96 -4.92 10.93 3.03
CA ALA A 96 -5.76 11.74 2.13
C ALA A 96 -5.76 13.23 2.46
N SER A 97 -5.33 13.62 3.66
CA SER A 97 -5.27 15.00 4.11
C SER A 97 -4.25 15.19 5.23
N GLU A 98 -3.91 16.44 5.52
CA GLU A 98 -3.06 16.81 6.66
C GLU A 98 -3.65 16.33 8.00
N ALA A 99 -4.97 16.48 8.19
CA ALA A 99 -5.66 15.97 9.37
C ALA A 99 -5.57 14.44 9.51
N ALA A 100 -5.53 13.69 8.40
CA ALA A 100 -5.29 12.25 8.44
C ALA A 100 -3.85 11.93 8.86
N ALA A 101 -2.87 12.72 8.37
CA ALA A 101 -1.46 12.57 8.72
C ALA A 101 -1.19 12.89 10.20
N GLU A 102 -1.79 13.95 10.75
CA GLU A 102 -1.69 14.30 12.18
C GLU A 102 -2.19 13.17 13.09
N ARG A 103 -3.24 12.45 12.65
CA ARG A 103 -3.84 11.34 13.39
C ARG A 103 -3.15 10.00 13.13
N ALA A 104 -2.31 9.90 12.09
CA ALA A 104 -1.68 8.65 11.71
C ALA A 104 -0.93 8.02 12.89
N ALA A 105 -0.17 8.81 13.66
CA ALA A 105 0.55 8.31 14.83
C ALA A 105 -0.38 7.62 15.85
N VAL A 106 -1.58 8.15 16.10
CA VAL A 106 -2.56 7.55 17.04
C VAL A 106 -3.08 6.23 16.50
N ILE A 107 -3.32 6.13 15.19
CA ILE A 107 -3.82 4.91 14.55
C ILE A 107 -2.72 3.84 14.53
N LEU A 108 -1.50 4.22 14.16
CA LEU A 108 -0.34 3.33 14.09
C LEU A 108 0.12 2.83 15.47
N ASP A 109 -0.14 3.62 16.53
CA ASP A 109 0.13 3.23 17.92
C ASP A 109 -0.95 2.31 18.52
N SER A 110 -2.09 2.15 17.85
CA SER A 110 -3.21 1.37 18.36
C SER A 110 -2.94 -0.15 18.38
N ASP A 111 -3.48 -0.85 19.38
CA ASP A 111 -3.42 -2.30 19.51
C ASP A 111 -3.78 -3.09 18.24
N PRO A 112 -4.88 -2.77 17.50
CA PRO A 112 -5.20 -3.50 16.28
C PRO A 112 -4.16 -3.29 15.18
N TRP A 113 -3.54 -2.11 15.08
CA TRP A 113 -2.46 -1.86 14.12
C TRP A 113 -1.16 -2.57 14.51
N ARG A 114 -0.79 -2.55 15.80
CA ARG A 114 0.41 -3.23 16.31
C ARG A 114 0.36 -4.76 16.17
N LYS A 115 -0.83 -5.33 15.91
CA LYS A 115 -1.02 -6.76 15.64
C LYS A 115 -0.68 -7.15 14.19
N LEU A 116 -0.65 -6.20 13.26
CA LEU A 116 -0.32 -6.47 11.85
C LEU A 116 1.11 -6.99 11.73
N SER A 117 1.29 -8.01 10.90
CA SER A 117 2.59 -8.65 10.65
C SER A 117 3.56 -7.65 10.02
N ALA A 118 3.11 -6.90 9.01
CA ALA A 118 3.90 -5.84 8.39
C ALA A 118 4.40 -4.78 9.40
N ASN A 119 3.59 -4.44 10.40
CA ASN A 119 3.99 -3.46 11.42
C ASN A 119 5.06 -4.02 12.36
N ARG A 120 4.97 -5.30 12.72
CA ARG A 120 5.96 -5.97 13.57
C ARG A 120 7.32 -6.13 12.88
N ASP A 121 7.28 -6.32 11.57
CA ASP A 121 8.48 -6.51 10.75
C ASP A 121 9.07 -5.19 10.24
N ASN A 122 8.51 -4.03 10.66
CA ASN A 122 8.89 -2.68 10.20
C ASN A 122 8.75 -2.49 8.67
N ARG A 123 7.74 -3.10 8.06
CA ARG A 123 7.45 -3.08 6.62
C ARG A 123 6.21 -2.25 6.28
N VAL A 124 6.03 -1.15 7.02
CA VAL A 124 4.99 -0.15 6.75
C VAL A 124 5.69 1.09 6.18
N PHE A 125 5.38 1.44 4.93
CA PHE A 125 5.96 2.58 4.24
C PHE A 125 4.91 3.65 3.98
N VAL A 126 5.16 4.85 4.49
CA VAL A 126 4.30 6.00 4.22
C VAL A 126 4.67 6.57 2.85
N VAL A 127 3.69 6.65 1.95
CA VAL A 127 3.88 7.06 0.56
C VAL A 127 3.06 8.31 0.22
N ASN A 128 3.43 8.97 -0.87
CA ASN A 128 2.76 10.18 -1.32
C ASN A 128 1.35 9.85 -1.88
N ASP A 129 0.32 10.39 -1.22
CA ASP A 129 -1.08 10.18 -1.62
C ASP A 129 -1.39 10.67 -3.03
N GLN A 130 -0.79 11.77 -3.48
CA GLN A 130 -1.01 12.27 -4.84
C GLN A 130 -0.47 11.33 -5.91
N VAL A 131 0.62 10.62 -5.61
CA VAL A 131 1.23 9.64 -6.53
C VAL A 131 0.44 8.33 -6.51
N TRP A 132 0.02 7.89 -5.33
CA TRP A 132 -0.61 6.58 -5.14
C TRP A 132 -2.13 6.59 -5.31
N GLN A 133 -2.83 7.69 -5.13
CA GLN A 133 -4.30 7.70 -5.16
C GLN A 133 -4.88 8.54 -6.29
N THR A 134 -4.26 9.69 -6.58
CA THR A 134 -4.69 10.57 -7.68
C THR A 134 -3.75 10.51 -8.88
N GLY A 135 -2.65 9.78 -8.76
CA GLY A 135 -1.61 9.72 -9.77
C GLY A 135 -2.09 8.91 -10.96
N GLU A 136 -1.91 9.46 -12.15
CA GLU A 136 -2.22 8.78 -13.40
C GLU A 136 -1.04 8.90 -14.38
N GLY A 137 -0.92 7.92 -15.27
CA GLY A 137 0.10 7.93 -16.32
C GLY A 137 1.51 7.55 -15.85
N MET A 138 2.47 7.65 -16.77
CA MET A 138 3.81 7.07 -16.59
C MET A 138 4.66 7.73 -15.49
N VAL A 139 4.43 9.00 -15.17
CA VAL A 139 5.20 9.70 -14.12
C VAL A 139 4.81 9.16 -12.75
N ALA A 140 3.50 9.00 -12.49
CA ALA A 140 3.01 8.36 -11.27
C ALA A 140 3.45 6.90 -11.19
N ALA A 141 3.40 6.15 -12.31
CA ALA A 141 3.87 4.77 -12.34
C ALA A 141 5.36 4.64 -11.97
N ARG A 142 6.21 5.54 -12.47
CA ARG A 142 7.63 5.60 -12.07
C ARG A 142 7.80 5.94 -10.59
N GLY A 143 7.02 6.89 -10.06
CA GLY A 143 7.02 7.24 -8.63
C GLY A 143 6.69 6.02 -7.75
N ILE A 144 5.64 5.27 -8.10
CA ILE A 144 5.29 4.03 -7.40
C ILE A 144 6.44 3.02 -7.48
N VAL A 145 7.00 2.77 -8.67
CA VAL A 145 8.13 1.82 -8.83
C VAL A 145 9.36 2.26 -8.03
N ASP A 146 9.63 3.56 -7.93
CA ASP A 146 10.73 4.07 -7.11
C ASP A 146 10.48 3.86 -5.61
N ASP A 147 9.23 3.98 -5.15
CA ASP A 147 8.81 3.63 -3.78
C ASP A 147 8.86 2.11 -3.53
N LEU A 148 8.80 1.28 -4.58
CA LEU A 148 8.99 -0.18 -4.45
C LEU A 148 10.45 -0.59 -4.19
N ARG A 149 11.42 0.32 -4.28
CA ARG A 149 12.83 0.00 -3.94
C ARG A 149 13.00 -0.47 -2.48
N TRP A 150 12.02 -0.21 -1.62
CA TRP A 150 12.03 -0.62 -0.21
C TRP A 150 11.51 -2.04 0.04
N VAL A 151 11.01 -2.74 -0.99
CA VAL A 151 10.54 -4.14 -0.88
C VAL A 151 11.64 -5.08 -0.37
N ASP A 152 12.92 -4.71 -0.56
CA ASP A 152 14.13 -5.48 -0.26
C ASP A 152 15.10 -4.77 0.70
N ALA A 153 14.63 -3.83 1.53
CA ALA A 153 15.51 -3.27 2.55
C ALA A 153 15.83 -4.38 3.58
N PRO A 154 17.10 -4.79 3.77
CA PRO A 154 17.43 -5.84 4.72
C PRO A 154 16.99 -5.41 6.12
N ILE A 155 16.21 -6.27 6.78
CA ILE A 155 15.93 -6.21 8.21
C ILE A 155 17.28 -6.21 8.94
N ASN A 156 17.63 -5.07 9.51
CA ASN A 156 18.88 -4.85 10.25
C ASN A 156 18.54 -4.54 11.72
#